data_AF-P11968-F1
#
_entry.id   AF-P11968-F1
#
_cell.length_a   1.000
_cell.length_b   1.000
_cell.length_c   1.000
_cell.angle_alpha   90.00
_cell.angle_beta   90.00
_cell.angle_gamma   90.00
#
_symmetry.space_group_name_H-M   'P 1'
#
loop_
_entity.id
_entity.type
_entity.pdbx_description
1 polymer ?
#
loop_
_entity_poly.entity_id
_entity_poly.type
_entity_poly.pdbx_seq_one_letter_code
_entity_poly.pdbx_strand_id
1 'polypeptide(L)' 'RGCPRILMRCKRDSDCLAGCVCQKNGYCG' A
#
# COMPACT_ATOMS: atom_id res chain seq x y z
N ARG A 1 10.01 -10.61 1.39
CA ARG A 1 9.80 -9.16 1.18
C ARG A 1 8.46 -9.03 0.47
N GLY A 2 7.41 -8.74 1.22
CA GLY A 2 6.07 -8.54 0.68
C GLY A 2 5.41 -7.41 1.44
N CYS A 3 4.25 -6.97 1.00
CA CYS A 3 3.52 -5.94 1.70
C CYS A 3 3.11 -6.47 3.09
N PRO A 4 3.54 -5.81 4.20
CA PRO A 4 3.09 -6.19 5.53
C PRO A 4 1.56 -6.04 5.62
N ARG A 5 0.93 -6.90 6.41
CA ARG A 5 -0.53 -6.85 6.64
C ARG A 5 -0.85 -5.70 7.60
N ILE A 6 -0.87 -4.48 7.07
CA ILE A 6 -1.26 -3.27 7.76
C ILE A 6 -2.25 -2.49 6.92
N LEU A 7 -3.32 -1.96 7.54
CA LEU A 7 -4.28 -1.13 6.84
C LEU A 7 -3.71 0.30 6.74
N MET A 8 -3.19 0.65 5.56
CA MET A 8 -2.62 1.97 5.28
C MET A 8 -3.33 2.60 4.09
N ARG A 9 -3.84 3.82 4.25
CA ARG A 9 -4.52 4.54 3.17
C ARG A 9 -3.50 5.18 2.23
N CYS A 10 -3.79 5.23 0.94
CA CYS A 10 -2.92 5.76 -0.10
C CYS A 10 -3.70 6.49 -1.20
N LYS A 11 -2.98 7.31 -1.97
CA LYS A 11 -3.44 7.86 -3.26
C LYS A 11 -2.56 7.40 -4.42
N ARG A 12 -1.31 7.07 -4.14
CA ARG A 12 -0.30 6.57 -5.08
C ARG A 12 0.64 5.59 -4.39
N ASP A 13 1.34 4.79 -5.16
CA ASP A 13 2.22 3.73 -4.65
C ASP A 13 3.32 4.23 -3.72
N SER A 14 3.82 5.45 -3.95
CA SER A 14 4.85 6.08 -3.10
C SER A 14 4.39 6.39 -1.68
N ASP A 15 3.08 6.37 -1.42
CA ASP A 15 2.55 6.53 -0.06
C ASP A 15 2.68 5.22 0.74
N CYS A 16 2.90 4.08 0.06
CA CYS A 16 2.94 2.76 0.66
C CYS A 16 4.35 2.32 1.05
N LEU A 17 4.42 1.31 1.93
CA LEU A 17 5.69 0.70 2.33
C LEU A 17 6.36 -0.01 1.16
N ALA A 18 7.68 -0.19 1.24
CA ALA A 18 8.44 -0.87 0.21
C ALA A 18 7.88 -2.28 -0.07
N GLY A 19 7.50 -2.53 -1.33
CA GLY A 19 6.88 -3.78 -1.77
C GLY A 19 5.36 -3.82 -1.67
N CYS A 20 4.71 -2.70 -1.34
CA CYS A 20 3.26 -2.51 -1.45
C CYS A 20 2.94 -1.60 -2.63
N VAL A 21 1.73 -1.74 -3.19
CA VAL A 21 1.16 -0.81 -4.17
C VAL A 21 -0.16 -0.26 -3.67
N CYS A 22 -0.54 0.92 -4.16
CA CYS A 22 -1.81 1.50 -3.82
C CYS A 22 -2.93 0.83 -4.62
N GLN A 23 -3.79 0.09 -3.93
CA GLN A 23 -4.89 -0.60 -4.59
C GLN A 23 -6.05 0.36 -4.88
N LYS A 24 -6.94 -0.04 -5.79
CA LYS A 24 -8.10 0.77 -6.22
C LYS A 24 -9.07 1.12 -5.08
N ASN A 25 -9.03 0.38 -3.98
CA ASN A 25 -9.80 0.68 -2.78
C ASN A 25 -9.20 1.83 -1.93
N GLY A 26 -8.05 2.39 -2.35
CA GLY A 26 -7.35 3.46 -1.63
C GLY A 26 -6.52 2.96 -0.45
N TYR A 27 -6.18 1.67 -0.40
CA TYR A 27 -5.33 1.08 0.63
C TYR A 27 -4.12 0.36 0.04
N CYS A 28 -3.01 0.44 0.74
CA CYS A 28 -1.78 -0.29 0.42
C CYS A 28 -1.99 -1.79 0.59
N GLY A 29 -1.55 -2.57 -0.39
CA GLY A 29 -1.53 -4.03 -0.35
C GLY A 29 -0.41 -4.61 -1.20
#